data_AF-A0A0F9KKX5-F1
#
_entry.id   AF-A0A0F9KKX5-F1
#
_cell.length_a   1.000
_cell.length_b   1.000
_cell.length_c   1.000
_cell.angle_alpha   90.00
_cell.angle_beta   90.00
_cell.angle_gamma   90.00
#
_symmetry.space_group_name_H-M   'P 1'
#
loop_
_entity.id
_entity.type
_entity.pdbx_description
1 polymer ?
#
loop_
_entity_poly.entity_id
_entity_poly.type
_entity_poly.pdbx_seq_one_letter_code
_entity_poly.pdbx_strand_id
1 'polypeptide(L)' 'MTESIKTNICGSSRLHSIVKGYFVVEQSRAVLIRLPIGSSVWVPKKRIYSEYLKDPYALQDFFIENYILKKIGLKINDSD' A
#
# COMPACT_ATOMS: atom_id res chain seq x y z
N MET A 1 -16.37 -14.53 -2.92
CA MET A 1 -16.38 -13.60 -1.77
C MET A 1 -15.13 -12.75 -1.90
N THR A 2 -15.26 -11.48 -2.27
CA THR A 2 -14.10 -10.62 -2.57
C THR A 2 -14.00 -9.57 -1.48
N GLU A 3 -13.08 -9.76 -0.55
CA GLU A 3 -12.86 -8.85 0.57
C GLU A 3 -12.27 -7.53 0.05
N SER A 4 -12.86 -6.41 0.45
CA SER A 4 -12.49 -5.06 0.00
C SER A 4 -11.61 -4.38 1.04
N ILE A 5 -10.45 -3.89 0.61
CA ILE A 5 -9.50 -3.18 1.49
C ILE A 5 -9.99 -1.74 1.66
N LYS A 6 -10.28 -1.34 2.90
CA LYS A 6 -10.71 0.02 3.26
C LYS A 6 -9.50 0.95 3.35
N THR A 7 -9.29 1.81 2.36
CA THR A 7 -8.24 2.83 2.35
C THR A 7 -8.79 4.16 2.89
N ASN A 8 -8.15 4.73 3.92
CA ASN A 8 -8.50 6.06 4.44
C ASN A 8 -7.87 7.11 3.51
N ILE A 9 -8.71 7.84 2.78
CA ILE A 9 -8.26 8.89 1.86
C ILE A 9 -8.09 10.17 2.70
N CYS A 10 -6.87 10.46 3.15
CA CYS A 10 -6.57 11.73 3.81
C CYS A 10 -6.39 12.80 2.72
N GLY A 11 -7.18 13.87 2.81
CA GLY A 11 -7.44 14.84 1.75
C GLY A 11 -6.20 15.53 1.14
N SER A 12 -6.44 16.03 -0.08
CA SER A 12 -5.64 17.04 -0.79
C SER A 12 -4.60 16.58 -1.81
N SER A 13 -4.69 15.36 -2.36
CA SER A 13 -4.09 15.01 -3.66
C SER A 13 -4.62 13.67 -4.18
N ARG A 14 -5.41 13.65 -5.26
CA ARG A 14 -5.95 12.44 -5.93
C ARG A 14 -4.87 11.46 -6.48
N LEU A 15 -3.59 11.74 -6.23
CA LEU A 15 -2.43 11.04 -6.78
C LEU A 15 -1.85 9.99 -5.82
N HIS A 16 -2.16 10.07 -4.52
CA HIS A 16 -1.62 9.17 -3.49
C HIS A 16 -2.76 8.50 -2.72
N SER A 17 -2.48 7.33 -2.15
CA SER A 17 -3.41 6.61 -1.28
C SER A 17 -2.65 5.91 -0.17
N ILE A 18 -3.30 5.83 0.99
CA ILE A 18 -2.78 5.13 2.16
C ILE A 18 -3.20 3.68 2.06
N VAL A 19 -2.22 2.78 2.07
CA VAL A 19 -2.42 1.33 2.02
C VAL A 19 -1.90 0.70 3.30
N LYS A 20 -2.77 -0.03 4.00
CA LYS A 20 -2.37 -0.79 5.18
C LYS A 20 -1.73 -2.11 4.78
N GLY A 21 -0.58 -2.42 5.38
CA GLY A 21 0.10 -3.69 5.14
C GLY A 21 1.20 -3.98 6.15
N TYR A 22 1.82 -5.12 5.96
CA TYR A 22 2.98 -5.59 6.72
C TYR A 22 4.21 -5.50 5.83
N PHE A 23 5.33 -5.08 6.40
CA PHE A 23 6.61 -5.19 5.72
C PHE A 23 7.00 -6.66 5.59
N VAL A 24 7.48 -7.11 4.43
CA VAL A 24 7.99 -8.48 4.27
C VAL A 24 9.48 -8.47 3.98
N VAL A 25 9.86 -7.77 2.92
CA VAL A 25 11.27 -7.70 2.50
C VAL A 25 11.53 -6.41 1.76
N GLU A 26 12.71 -5.84 1.97
CA GLU A 26 13.24 -4.71 1.23
C GLU A 26 14.31 -5.20 0.25
N GLN A 27 14.17 -4.82 -1.01
CA GLN A 27 15.20 -4.91 -2.03
C GLN A 27 15.77 -3.52 -2.33
N SER A 28 16.88 -3.48 -3.07
CA SER A 28 17.59 -2.24 -3.40
C SER A 28 16.69 -1.14 -4.02
N ARG A 29 15.63 -1.52 -4.76
CA ARG A 29 14.72 -0.57 -5.46
C ARG A 29 13.24 -0.70 -5.10
N ALA A 30 12.83 -1.73 -4.36
CA ALA A 30 11.42 -2.03 -4.10
C ALA A 30 11.24 -2.70 -2.74
N VAL A 31 10.05 -2.57 -2.17
CA VAL A 31 9.63 -3.22 -0.92
C VAL A 31 8.47 -4.14 -1.23
N LEU A 32 8.52 -5.36 -0.70
CA LEU A 32 7.41 -6.28 -0.70
C LEU A 32 6.54 -5.98 0.52
N ILE A 33 5.30 -5.58 0.25
CA ILE A 33 4.29 -5.28 1.27
C ILE A 33 3.25 -6.38 1.20
N ARG A 34 2.96 -7.01 2.35
CA ARG A 34 1.86 -7.95 2.48
C ARG A 34 0.62 -7.21 2.94
N LEU A 35 -0.41 -7.25 2.12
CA LEU A 35 -1.72 -6.67 2.44
C LEU A 35 -2.44 -7.56 3.46
N PRO A 36 -3.34 -7.01 4.28
CA PRO A 36 -4.12 -7.77 5.26
C PRO A 36 -4.99 -8.86 4.62
N ILE A 37 -5.33 -8.72 3.33
CA ILE A 37 -6.07 -9.73 2.54
C ILE A 37 -5.21 -10.97 2.18
N GLY A 38 -3.95 -11.03 2.62
CA GLY A 38 -3.02 -12.13 2.34
C GLY A 38 -2.21 -11.97 1.05
N SER A 39 -2.63 -11.08 0.14
CA SER A 39 -1.89 -10.72 -1.08
C SER A 39 -0.60 -9.98 -0.78
N SER A 40 0.45 -10.21 -1.56
CA SER A 40 1.73 -9.49 -1.44
C SER A 40 2.03 -8.70 -2.71
N VAL A 41 2.49 -7.46 -2.57
CA VAL A 41 2.69 -6.53 -3.67
C VAL A 41 4.07 -5.88 -3.61
N TRP A 42 4.75 -5.82 -4.75
CA TRP A 42 6.04 -5.13 -4.88
C TRP A 42 5.81 -3.65 -5.19
N VAL A 43 6.28 -2.79 -4.31
CA VAL A 43 6.13 -1.35 -4.42
C VAL A 43 7.51 -0.69 -4.53
N PRO A 44 7.78 0.13 -5.56
CA PRO A 44 9.05 0.81 -5.70
C PRO A 44 9.28 1.78 -4.54
N LYS A 45 10.48 1.78 -3.94
CA LYS A 45 10.80 2.67 -2.81
C LYS A 45 10.59 4.15 -3.15
N LYS A 46 10.90 4.55 -4.39
CA LYS A 46 10.72 5.91 -4.90
C LYS A 46 9.25 6.38 -4.94
N ARG A 47 8.30 5.46 -4.80
CA ARG A 47 6.86 5.70 -4.87
C ARG A 47 6.18 5.51 -3.50
N ILE A 48 6.97 5.23 -2.46
CA ILE A 48 6.54 5.18 -1.06
C ILE A 48 7.02 6.47 -0.42
N TYR A 49 6.07 7.29 0.00
CA TYR A 49 6.32 8.62 0.56
C TYR A 49 6.21 8.64 2.09
N SER A 50 5.75 7.55 2.69
CA SER A 50 5.74 7.38 4.14
C SER A 50 7.05 6.74 4.60
N GLU A 51 7.48 7.12 5.81
CA GLU A 51 8.40 6.28 6.56
C GLU A 51 7.67 4.98 6.94
N TYR A 52 8.39 3.87 6.90
CA TYR A 52 7.88 2.56 7.27
C TYR A 52 8.90 1.83 8.14
N LEU A 53 8.38 1.12 9.12
CA LEU A 53 9.14 0.23 9.99
C LEU A 53 9.47 -1.05 9.23
N LYS A 54 10.68 -1.58 9.45
CA LYS A 54 11.12 -2.87 8.91
C LYS A 54 10.67 -4.04 9.77
N ASP A 55 9.55 -3.87 10.47
CA ASP A 55 8.99 -4.88 11.35
C ASP A 55 7.92 -5.71 10.59
N PRO A 56 8.10 -7.04 10.47
CA PRO A 56 7.21 -7.87 9.68
C PRO A 56 5.89 -8.22 10.36
N TYR A 57 5.73 -7.90 11.65
CA TYR A 57 4.53 -8.16 12.43
C TYR A 57 3.71 -6.89 12.66
N ALA A 58 4.30 -5.71 12.46
CA ALA A 58 3.61 -4.43 12.55
C ALA A 58 2.76 -4.15 11.30
N LEU A 59 1.45 -4.00 11.51
CA LEU A 59 0.56 -3.41 10.50
C LEU A 59 0.80 -1.90 10.48
N GLN A 60 1.14 -1.37 9.31
CA GLN A 60 1.46 0.05 9.14
C GLN A 60 0.83 0.62 7.88
N ASP A 61 0.69 1.95 7.88
CA ASP A 61 0.15 2.73 6.79
C ASP A 61 1.26 3.12 5.79
N PHE A 62 1.18 2.61 4.57
CA PHE A 62 2.08 2.96 3.48
C PHE A 62 1.45 4.01 2.58
N PHE A 63 2.07 5.17 2.47
CA PHE A 63 1.63 6.21 1.54
C PHE A 63 2.23 5.97 0.15
N ILE A 64 1.40 5.49 -0.78
CA ILE A 64 1.83 5.01 -2.10
C ILE A 64 1.08 5.77 -3.20
N GLU A 65 1.73 6.02 -4.34
CA GLU A 65 1.07 6.56 -5.52
C GLU A 65 -0.03 5.64 -6.08
N ASN A 66 -1.17 6.24 -6.41
CA ASN A 66 -2.34 5.56 -6.98
C ASN A 66 -2.04 4.80 -8.26
N TYR A 67 -1.12 5.29 -9.09
CA TYR A 67 -0.72 4.60 -10.30
C TYR A 67 -0.13 3.21 -10.02
N ILE A 68 0.63 3.05 -8.93
CA ILE A 68 1.17 1.74 -8.54
C ILE A 68 0.04 0.82 -8.07
N LEU A 69 -0.91 1.35 -7.30
CA LEU A 69 -2.07 0.60 -6.81
C LEU A 69 -2.98 0.12 -7.95
N LYS A 70 -3.20 0.96 -8.96
CA LYS A 70 -3.92 0.58 -10.18
C LYS A 70 -3.16 -0.50 -10.97
N LYS A 71 -1.83 -0.39 -11.06
CA LYS A 71 -0.99 -1.36 -11.79
C LYS A 71 -1.00 -2.75 -11.15
N ILE A 72 -1.07 -2.82 -9.82
CA ILE A 72 -1.17 -4.08 -9.07
C ILE A 72 -2.61 -4.60 -8.95
N GLY A 73 -3.59 -3.93 -9.56
CA GLY A 73 -4.98 -4.35 -9.58
C GLY A 73 -5.74 -4.15 -8.27
N LEU A 74 -5.20 -3.34 -7.34
CA LEU A 74 -5.92 -2.94 -6.14
C LEU A 74 -7.02 -1.96 -6.52
N LYS A 75 -8.26 -2.42 -6.55
CA LYS A 75 -9.44 -1.55 -6.69
C LYS A 75 -9.64 -0.79 -5.39
N ILE A 76 -9.23 0.47 -5.40
CA ILE A 76 -9.56 1.45 -4.37
C ILE A 76 -11.02 1.81 -4.62
N ASN A 77 -11.93 1.26 -3.82
CA ASN A 77 -13.33 1.68 -3.87
C ASN A 77 -13.44 2.97 -3.05
N ASP A 78 -13.57 4.11 -3.74
CA ASP A 78 -14.16 5.32 -3.18
C ASP A 78 -15.62 4.96 -2.83
N SER A 79 -15.92 4.79 -1.54
CA SER A 79 -17.31 4.81 -1.08
C SER A 79 -17.68 6.27 -0.87
N ASP A 80 -18.46 6.80 -1.82
CA ASP A 80 -19.25 8.03 -1.71
C ASP A 80 -20.22 7.96 -0.51
#